data_AF-A0A9C6XAY8-F1
#
_entry.id   AF-A0A9C6XAY8-F1
#
_cell.length_a   1.000
_cell.length_b   1.000
_cell.length_c   1.000
_cell.angle_alpha   90.00
_cell.angle_beta   90.00
_cell.angle_gamma   90.00
#
_symmetry.space_group_name_H-M   'P 1'
#
loop_
_entity.id
_entity.type
_entity.pdbx_description
1 polymer ?
#
loop_
_entity_poly.entity_id
_entity_poly.type
_entity_poly.pdbx_seq_one_letter_code
_entity_poly.pdbx_strand_id
1 'polypeptide(L)'
;GKAGGRRGSLWMRARLQAHLFDLGCSLQRHAGKVLFVAILVLSTFCVALKSASVHTRVDQLWVQGASWNLQSDCEPTLQLQGPPGASSLILSPLYRGHLESPVVISPDIGAELTGGCYGFAAKYMHWPEDLVVGGAKKNKTGHIQRASALQTVIQLMSEREMFEFWSKTYKVHHVDWTQEKAALVLDAWQRRFSDEVRKAMKKDIRDLGVTSPYNVFAFSTATLNDILGQFSELNVIKIAIGYVLMLVYAGVSLLRWQDPVRSQAGVGIAGVVLVSITVAAGLGFCALLGIAFNASTTQIVPFLALGLGVDDMFLITASYAEQDLTEVKSH
;
A
#
# COMPACT_ATOMS: atom_id res chain seq x y z
N GLY A 1 15.41 -14.26 -58.35
CA GLY A 1 15.23 -15.44 -57.47
C GLY A 1 14.54 -14.96 -56.21
N LYS A 2 13.29 -15.35 -55.98
CA LYS A 2 12.78 -16.64 -55.43
C LYS A 2 12.16 -16.51 -54.02
N ALA A 3 11.85 -15.29 -53.55
CA ALA A 3 10.90 -15.09 -52.45
C ALA A 3 10.00 -13.89 -52.74
N GLY A 4 8.68 -14.07 -52.70
CA GLY A 4 7.68 -13.01 -52.80
C GLY A 4 7.24 -12.57 -51.40
N GLY A 5 7.29 -11.26 -51.11
CA GLY A 5 6.91 -10.70 -49.81
C GLY A 5 6.78 -9.18 -49.84
N ARG A 6 6.21 -8.57 -48.78
CA ARG A 6 6.07 -7.11 -48.63
C ARG A 6 7.46 -6.45 -48.54
N ARG A 7 7.87 -5.76 -49.60
CA ARG A 7 9.20 -5.11 -49.71
C ARG A 7 9.43 -4.03 -48.64
N GLY A 8 8.38 -3.31 -48.22
CA GLY A 8 8.49 -2.25 -47.22
C GLY A 8 8.88 -2.75 -45.83
N SER A 9 8.31 -3.87 -45.36
CA SER A 9 8.67 -4.43 -44.05
C SER A 9 10.07 -5.02 -44.05
N LEU A 10 10.50 -5.63 -45.16
CA LEU A 10 11.87 -6.12 -45.33
C LEU A 10 12.88 -4.97 -45.35
N TRP A 11 12.57 -3.86 -46.03
CA TRP A 11 13.42 -2.67 -46.05
C TRP A 11 13.56 -2.04 -44.66
N MET A 12 12.45 -1.90 -43.92
CA MET A 12 12.48 -1.34 -42.56
C MET A 12 13.27 -2.22 -41.59
N ARG A 13 13.09 -3.55 -41.66
CA ARG A 13 13.89 -4.52 -40.88
C ARG A 13 15.37 -4.43 -41.23
N ALA A 14 15.72 -4.40 -42.51
CA ALA A 14 17.11 -4.30 -42.96
C ALA A 14 17.77 -3.00 -42.47
N ARG A 15 17.04 -1.88 -42.51
CA ARG A 15 17.54 -0.59 -42.01
C ARG A 15 17.75 -0.59 -40.50
N LEU A 16 16.81 -1.16 -39.74
CA LEU A 16 16.93 -1.29 -38.29
C LEU A 16 18.11 -2.19 -37.90
N GLN A 17 18.27 -3.34 -38.59
CA GLN A 17 19.39 -4.24 -38.38
C GLN A 17 20.73 -3.58 -38.67
N ALA A 18 20.83 -2.79 -39.76
CA ALA A 18 22.07 -2.06 -40.08
C ALA A 18 22.45 -1.06 -38.96
N HIS A 19 21.48 -0.29 -38.45
CA HIS A 19 21.73 0.63 -37.34
C HIS A 19 22.13 -0.07 -36.05
N LEU A 20 21.45 -1.18 -35.69
CA LEU A 20 21.79 -1.97 -34.51
C LEU A 20 23.18 -2.61 -34.64
N PHE A 21 23.56 -3.03 -35.85
CA PHE A 21 24.89 -3.57 -36.12
C PHE A 21 25.99 -2.50 -35.97
N ASP A 22 25.80 -1.32 -36.55
CA ASP A 22 26.74 -0.20 -36.41
C ASP A 22 26.90 0.21 -34.93
N LEU A 23 25.79 0.27 -34.18
CA LEU A 23 25.78 0.48 -32.74
C LEU A 23 26.57 -0.61 -31.99
N GLY A 24 26.34 -1.87 -32.33
CA GLY A 24 27.06 -3.02 -31.77
C GLY A 24 28.57 -2.94 -32.01
N CYS A 25 29.00 -2.63 -33.24
CA CYS A 25 30.41 -2.43 -33.56
C CYS A 25 31.03 -1.27 -32.78
N SER A 26 30.29 -0.16 -32.61
CA SER A 26 30.73 0.98 -31.81
C SER A 26 30.86 0.62 -30.33
N LEU A 27 29.88 -0.11 -29.77
CA LEU A 27 29.94 -0.61 -28.40
C LEU A 27 31.13 -1.55 -28.20
N GLN A 28 31.39 -2.48 -29.12
CA GLN A 28 32.50 -3.41 -29.03
C GLN A 28 33.87 -2.69 -29.04
N ARG A 29 34.02 -1.65 -29.87
CA ARG A 29 35.25 -0.84 -29.95
C ARG A 29 35.52 -0.03 -28.67
N HIS A 30 34.48 0.35 -27.93
CA HIS A 30 34.57 1.21 -26.75
C HIS A 30 33.91 0.62 -25.50
N ALA A 31 33.87 -0.71 -25.37
CA ALA A 31 33.06 -1.42 -24.37
C ALA A 31 33.32 -0.94 -22.93
N GLY A 32 34.59 -0.86 -22.51
CA GLY A 32 34.93 -0.43 -21.16
C GLY A 32 34.55 1.03 -20.86
N LYS A 33 34.71 1.94 -21.84
CA LYS A 33 34.36 3.36 -21.67
C LYS A 33 32.84 3.53 -21.54
N VAL A 34 32.08 2.87 -22.42
CA VAL A 34 30.62 2.93 -22.41
C VAL A 34 30.07 2.37 -21.10
N LEU A 35 30.58 1.21 -20.66
CA LEU A 35 30.15 0.57 -19.41
C LEU A 35 30.43 1.46 -18.18
N PHE A 36 31.63 2.06 -18.11
CA PHE A 36 32.01 2.93 -17.01
C PHE A 36 31.13 4.19 -16.93
N VAL A 37 30.89 4.84 -18.08
CA VAL A 37 30.03 6.03 -18.16
C VAL A 37 28.58 5.67 -17.78
N ALA A 38 28.06 4.53 -18.25
CA ALA A 38 26.71 4.09 -17.91
C ALA A 38 26.55 3.84 -16.39
N ILE A 39 27.49 3.14 -15.76
CA ILE A 39 27.44 2.88 -14.32
C ILE A 39 27.53 4.20 -13.52
N LEU A 40 28.37 5.15 -13.95
CA LEU A 40 28.44 6.47 -13.30
C LEU A 40 27.10 7.21 -13.37
N VAL A 41 26.49 7.27 -14.55
CA VAL A 41 25.19 7.92 -14.75
C VAL A 41 24.11 7.25 -13.89
N LEU A 42 24.00 5.92 -13.93
CA LEU A 42 23.04 5.19 -13.09
C LEU A 42 23.28 5.44 -11.59
N SER A 43 24.54 5.44 -11.15
CA SER A 43 24.89 5.71 -9.75
C SER A 43 24.47 7.12 -9.31
N THR A 44 24.61 8.13 -10.18
CA THR A 44 24.17 9.50 -9.86
C THR A 44 22.66 9.58 -9.64
N PHE A 45 21.86 8.89 -10.45
CA PHE A 45 20.42 8.81 -10.27
C PHE A 45 20.02 8.00 -9.04
N CYS A 46 20.76 6.94 -8.68
CA CYS A 46 20.53 6.21 -7.44
C CYS A 46 20.68 7.10 -6.19
N VAL A 47 21.62 8.05 -6.18
CA VAL A 47 21.78 8.99 -5.05
C VAL A 47 20.55 9.87 -4.86
N ALA A 48 19.84 10.21 -5.95
CA ALA A 48 18.62 10.99 -5.90
C ALA A 48 17.47 10.31 -5.15
N LEU A 49 17.54 8.99 -4.96
CA LEU A 49 16.58 8.23 -4.17
C LEU A 49 16.58 8.65 -2.69
N LYS A 50 17.66 9.28 -2.20
CA LYS A 50 17.71 9.88 -0.85
C LYS A 50 16.74 11.06 -0.69
N SER A 51 16.37 11.72 -1.79
CA SER A 51 15.42 12.84 -1.79
C SER A 51 13.95 12.38 -1.88
N ALA A 52 13.68 11.07 -1.92
CA ALA A 52 12.34 10.55 -2.06
C ALA A 52 11.49 10.81 -0.80
N SER A 53 10.43 11.60 -0.95
CA SER A 53 9.39 11.76 0.07
C SER A 53 8.32 10.69 -0.10
N VAL A 54 8.20 9.79 0.88
CA VAL A 54 7.12 8.80 0.92
C VAL A 54 5.89 9.46 1.55
N HIS A 55 4.79 9.53 0.81
CA HIS A 55 3.52 9.99 1.35
C HIS A 55 2.78 8.79 1.96
N THR A 56 2.53 8.84 3.26
CA THR A 56 1.85 7.76 4.01
C THR A 56 0.36 8.04 4.24
N ARG A 57 -0.15 9.21 3.82
CA ARG A 57 -1.53 9.65 4.08
C ARG A 57 -2.50 9.21 2.98
N VAL A 58 -3.57 8.51 3.36
CA VAL A 58 -4.53 7.86 2.43
C VAL A 58 -5.41 8.86 1.69
N ASP A 59 -5.92 9.87 2.39
CA ASP A 59 -6.72 10.95 1.80
C ASP A 59 -6.01 11.60 0.59
N GLN A 60 -4.70 11.85 0.68
CA GLN A 60 -3.94 12.43 -0.42
C GLN A 60 -3.70 11.44 -1.57
N LEU A 61 -3.45 10.17 -1.26
CA LEU A 61 -3.15 9.13 -2.26
C LEU A 61 -4.34 8.80 -3.17
N TRP A 62 -5.56 8.83 -2.63
CA TRP A 62 -6.75 8.35 -3.34
C TRP A 62 -7.63 9.48 -3.90
N VAL A 63 -7.56 10.69 -3.34
CA VAL A 63 -8.33 11.86 -3.85
C VAL A 63 -7.65 12.48 -5.08
N GLN A 64 -6.31 12.50 -5.12
CA GLN A 64 -5.57 13.16 -6.21
C GLN A 64 -5.63 12.40 -7.55
N GLY A 65 -6.09 11.14 -7.53
CA GLY A 65 -6.39 10.34 -8.73
C GLY A 65 -7.88 10.27 -9.10
N ALA A 66 -8.77 10.81 -8.27
CA ALA A 66 -10.21 10.77 -8.50
C ALA A 66 -10.66 12.08 -9.16
N SER A 67 -11.08 11.98 -10.44
CA SER A 67 -11.88 12.93 -11.23
C SER A 67 -11.84 14.41 -10.81
N TRP A 68 -11.41 15.31 -11.73
CA TRP A 68 -11.32 16.76 -11.56
C TRP A 68 -12.46 17.45 -10.76
N ASN A 69 -13.69 16.90 -10.81
CA ASN A 69 -14.85 17.41 -10.08
C ASN A 69 -14.76 17.22 -8.54
N LEU A 70 -14.18 16.11 -8.06
CA LEU A 70 -14.03 15.86 -6.62
C LEU A 70 -13.00 16.78 -5.99
N GLN A 71 -11.94 17.09 -6.73
CA GLN A 71 -10.90 18.01 -6.27
C GLN A 71 -11.45 19.44 -6.17
N SER A 72 -12.25 19.89 -7.15
CA SER A 72 -12.90 21.21 -7.09
C SER A 72 -13.95 21.33 -5.98
N ASP A 73 -14.61 20.24 -5.58
CA ASP A 73 -15.59 20.23 -4.48
C ASP A 73 -14.92 20.16 -3.09
N CYS A 74 -13.79 19.48 -2.97
CA CYS A 74 -13.07 19.35 -1.70
C CYS A 74 -12.28 20.61 -1.32
N GLU A 75 -11.72 21.34 -2.29
CA GLU A 75 -10.82 22.47 -2.03
C GLU A 75 -11.47 23.64 -1.25
N PRO A 76 -12.70 24.09 -1.59
CA PRO A 76 -13.39 25.13 -0.82
C PRO A 76 -13.72 24.66 0.61
N THR A 77 -14.14 23.40 0.73
CA THR A 77 -14.56 22.80 2.01
C THR A 77 -13.37 22.64 2.97
N LEU A 78 -12.19 22.28 2.46
CA LEU A 78 -10.96 22.16 3.24
C LEU A 78 -10.47 23.51 3.77
N GLN A 79 -10.63 24.58 2.97
CA GLN A 79 -10.25 25.95 3.35
C GLN A 79 -11.20 26.54 4.41
N LEU A 80 -12.50 26.28 4.28
CA LEU A 80 -13.53 26.81 5.19
C LEU A 80 -13.65 26.02 6.50
N GLN A 81 -13.60 24.68 6.44
CA GLN A 81 -13.90 23.79 7.56
C GLN A 81 -12.65 23.11 8.15
N GLY A 82 -11.51 23.16 7.47
CA GLY A 82 -10.35 22.30 7.77
C GLY A 82 -10.55 20.86 7.26
N PRO A 83 -9.57 19.95 7.47
CA PRO A 83 -9.70 18.56 7.05
C PRO A 83 -10.95 17.90 7.69
N PRO A 84 -11.67 17.02 6.96
CA PRO A 84 -12.84 16.30 7.48
C PRO A 84 -12.39 15.29 8.55
N GLY A 85 -12.22 15.77 9.78
CA GLY A 85 -11.49 15.07 10.82
C GLY A 85 -12.31 14.82 12.07
N ALA A 86 -13.60 14.49 11.95
CA ALA A 86 -14.32 13.92 13.09
C ALA A 86 -13.72 12.53 13.35
N SER A 87 -12.77 12.48 14.29
CA SER A 87 -12.12 11.27 14.73
C SER A 87 -13.18 10.37 15.37
N SER A 88 -13.57 9.32 14.66
CA SER A 88 -14.64 8.42 15.09
C SER A 88 -14.04 7.14 15.64
N LEU A 89 -14.40 6.79 16.87
CA LEU A 89 -14.04 5.51 17.45
C LEU A 89 -15.23 4.57 17.32
N ILE A 90 -15.06 3.49 16.57
CA ILE A 90 -16.10 2.50 16.31
C ILE A 90 -15.90 1.34 17.28
N LEU A 91 -16.94 1.06 18.06
CA LEU A 91 -17.05 -0.13 18.89
C LEU A 91 -18.06 -1.08 18.27
N SER A 92 -17.66 -2.31 17.98
CA SER A 92 -18.58 -3.32 17.48
C SER A 92 -18.55 -4.61 18.31
N PRO A 93 -19.56 -4.86 19.16
CA PRO A 93 -19.80 -6.21 19.69
C PRO A 93 -20.36 -7.10 18.58
N LEU A 94 -19.67 -8.21 18.30
CA LEU A 94 -20.21 -9.31 17.53
C LEU A 94 -21.14 -10.13 18.44
N TYR A 95 -22.44 -10.08 18.17
CA TYR A 95 -23.44 -10.81 18.95
C TYR A 95 -23.88 -12.07 18.18
N ARG A 96 -23.70 -13.24 18.78
CA ARG A 96 -24.10 -14.52 18.16
C ARG A 96 -25.31 -15.10 18.91
N GLY A 97 -26.47 -14.47 18.77
CA GLY A 97 -27.69 -14.89 19.46
C GLY A 97 -28.99 -14.41 18.79
N HIS A 98 -30.09 -15.09 19.08
CA HIS A 98 -31.44 -14.67 18.70
C HIS A 98 -31.95 -13.64 19.73
N LEU A 99 -32.54 -12.52 19.27
CA LEU A 99 -33.06 -11.46 20.16
C LEU A 99 -34.43 -11.79 20.77
N GLU A 100 -34.92 -13.03 20.62
CA GLU A 100 -36.22 -13.48 21.14
C GLU A 100 -36.02 -14.27 22.45
N SER A 101 -36.59 -13.78 23.55
CA SER A 101 -36.66 -14.49 24.83
C SER A 101 -38.05 -15.11 25.03
N PRO A 102 -38.16 -16.43 25.27
CA PRO A 102 -39.38 -17.02 25.76
C PRO A 102 -39.41 -16.92 27.30
N VAL A 103 -40.37 -16.16 27.81
CA VAL A 103 -40.87 -16.22 29.20
C VAL A 103 -39.85 -15.84 30.29
N VAL A 104 -39.74 -14.53 30.53
CA VAL A 104 -39.58 -13.73 31.78
C VAL A 104 -39.61 -12.29 31.25
N ILE A 105 -40.25 -11.34 31.94
CA ILE A 105 -40.40 -9.93 31.49
C ILE A 105 -39.02 -9.36 31.14
N SER A 106 -38.65 -9.47 29.87
CA SER A 106 -37.39 -9.05 29.29
C SER A 106 -37.77 -8.14 28.13
N PRO A 107 -37.17 -6.95 28.04
CA PRO A 107 -37.51 -6.00 27.00
C PRO A 107 -37.21 -6.63 25.64
N ASP A 108 -38.14 -6.52 24.70
CA ASP A 108 -37.90 -6.88 23.30
C ASP A 108 -36.94 -5.85 22.69
N ILE A 109 -35.65 -6.18 22.74
CA ILE A 109 -34.57 -5.34 22.22
C ILE A 109 -34.74 -5.13 20.70
N GLY A 110 -35.31 -6.12 19.99
CA GLY A 110 -35.57 -6.00 18.56
C GLY A 110 -36.64 -4.95 18.26
N ALA A 111 -37.71 -4.91 19.06
CA ALA A 111 -38.75 -3.88 18.96
C ALA A 111 -38.21 -2.49 19.28
N GLU A 112 -37.39 -2.34 20.33
CA GLU A 112 -36.85 -1.04 20.75
C GLU A 112 -35.83 -0.46 19.74
N LEU A 113 -35.07 -1.32 19.06
CA LEU A 113 -34.12 -0.90 18.02
C LEU A 113 -34.81 -0.68 16.66
N THR A 114 -36.06 -1.10 16.48
CA THR A 114 -36.79 -0.94 15.23
C THR A 114 -37.13 0.53 15.01
N GLY A 115 -36.67 1.10 13.88
CA GLY A 115 -36.88 2.53 13.59
C GLY A 115 -35.80 3.46 14.16
N GLY A 116 -34.74 2.90 14.75
CA GLY A 116 -33.57 3.64 15.22
C GLY A 116 -33.66 4.08 16.68
N CYS A 117 -32.58 4.70 17.16
CA CYS A 117 -32.47 5.14 18.55
C CYS A 117 -32.55 6.66 18.65
N TYR A 118 -33.22 7.15 19.69
CA TYR A 118 -33.33 8.58 19.95
C TYR A 118 -32.37 9.00 21.06
N GLY A 119 -31.68 10.12 20.85
CA GLY A 119 -30.84 10.76 21.85
C GLY A 119 -31.65 11.67 22.78
N PHE A 120 -30.92 12.49 23.55
CA PHE A 120 -31.51 13.42 24.52
C PHE A 120 -32.55 14.38 23.89
N ALA A 121 -32.25 14.90 22.70
CA ALA A 121 -33.17 15.74 21.94
C ALA A 121 -33.84 14.91 20.83
N ALA A 122 -34.87 14.14 21.15
CA ALA A 122 -35.51 13.17 20.25
C ALA A 122 -35.93 13.74 18.88
N LYS A 123 -36.20 15.05 18.78
CA LYS A 123 -36.54 15.72 17.51
C LYS A 123 -35.34 15.95 16.57
N TYR A 124 -34.12 16.06 17.13
CA TYR A 124 -32.91 16.42 16.38
C TYR A 124 -31.84 15.31 16.39
N MET A 125 -31.83 14.48 17.42
CA MET A 125 -30.89 13.39 17.63
C MET A 125 -31.59 12.06 17.39
N HIS A 126 -31.92 11.79 16.13
CA HIS A 126 -32.42 10.48 15.71
C HIS A 126 -31.29 9.74 15.00
N TRP A 127 -30.88 8.61 15.58
CA TRP A 127 -29.87 7.72 15.02
C TRP A 127 -30.59 6.61 14.24
N PRO A 128 -30.49 6.59 12.90
CA PRO A 128 -31.14 5.58 12.10
C PRO A 128 -30.61 4.19 12.45
N GLU A 129 -31.48 3.19 12.32
CA GLU A 129 -31.20 1.79 12.63
C GLU A 129 -29.94 1.26 11.92
N ASP A 130 -29.69 1.69 10.68
CA ASP A 130 -28.56 1.24 9.84
C ASP A 130 -27.19 1.66 10.38
N LEU A 131 -27.13 2.70 11.22
CA LEU A 131 -25.88 3.15 11.86
C LEU A 131 -25.60 2.42 13.18
N VAL A 132 -26.62 1.81 13.78
CA VAL A 132 -26.54 1.20 15.12
C VAL A 132 -26.52 -0.33 15.03
N VAL A 133 -27.22 -0.92 14.07
CA VAL A 133 -27.43 -2.37 13.97
C VAL A 133 -26.91 -2.91 12.63
N GLY A 134 -25.92 -3.80 12.71
CA GLY A 134 -25.36 -4.51 11.57
C GLY A 134 -26.03 -5.86 11.31
N GLY A 135 -26.40 -6.12 10.06
CA GLY A 135 -26.91 -7.43 9.63
C GLY A 135 -28.27 -7.79 10.23
N ALA A 136 -29.17 -6.79 10.35
CA ALA A 136 -30.52 -6.96 10.86
C ALA A 136 -31.38 -7.83 9.90
N LYS A 137 -32.15 -8.78 10.45
CA LYS A 137 -33.21 -9.51 9.75
C LYS A 137 -34.56 -9.09 10.31
N LYS A 138 -35.42 -8.63 9.43
CA LYS A 138 -36.75 -8.11 9.76
C LYS A 138 -37.84 -9.13 9.43
N ASN A 139 -38.92 -9.10 10.19
CA ASN A 139 -40.16 -9.80 9.86
C ASN A 139 -40.92 -9.05 8.75
N LYS A 140 -41.99 -9.65 8.20
CA LYS A 140 -42.89 -9.05 7.20
C LYS A 140 -43.50 -7.73 7.64
N THR A 141 -43.60 -7.50 8.94
CA THR A 141 -44.11 -6.28 9.58
C THR A 141 -43.05 -5.18 9.74
N GLY A 142 -41.78 -5.44 9.40
CA GLY A 142 -40.68 -4.49 9.52
C GLY A 142 -39.92 -4.53 10.85
N HIS A 143 -40.37 -5.31 11.83
CA HIS A 143 -39.71 -5.48 13.13
C HIS A 143 -38.43 -6.31 13.05
N ILE A 144 -37.37 -5.87 13.74
CA ILE A 144 -36.08 -6.57 13.79
C ILE A 144 -36.19 -7.80 14.71
N GLN A 145 -35.92 -9.00 14.18
CA GLN A 145 -35.93 -10.24 14.94
C GLN A 145 -34.52 -10.78 15.24
N ARG A 146 -33.54 -10.43 14.39
CA ARG A 146 -32.14 -10.84 14.55
C ARG A 146 -31.23 -9.71 14.11
N ALA A 147 -30.08 -9.59 14.75
CA ALA A 147 -28.98 -8.72 14.34
C ALA A 147 -27.66 -9.49 14.50
N SER A 148 -26.67 -9.15 13.69
CA SER A 148 -25.35 -9.82 13.70
C SER A 148 -24.31 -9.04 14.50
N ALA A 149 -24.42 -7.71 14.51
CA ALA A 149 -23.51 -6.82 15.22
C ALA A 149 -24.23 -5.55 15.66
N LEU A 150 -23.72 -4.92 16.71
CA LEU A 150 -24.06 -3.53 17.04
C LEU A 150 -22.86 -2.64 16.76
N GLN A 151 -23.10 -1.36 16.55
CA GLN A 151 -22.07 -0.37 16.34
C GLN A 151 -22.32 0.85 17.24
N THR A 152 -21.29 1.26 17.97
CA THR A 152 -21.26 2.52 18.71
C THR A 152 -20.17 3.40 18.13
N VAL A 153 -20.50 4.66 17.85
CA VAL A 153 -19.55 5.64 17.35
C VAL A 153 -19.34 6.72 18.40
N ILE A 154 -18.11 6.86 18.88
CA ILE A 154 -17.71 7.98 19.73
C ILE A 154 -17.10 9.04 18.82
N GLN A 155 -17.80 10.18 18.70
CA GLN A 155 -17.31 11.32 17.96
C GLN A 155 -16.34 12.13 18.82
N LEU A 156 -15.13 12.34 18.30
CA LEU A 156 -14.13 13.23 18.87
C LEU A 156 -13.98 14.47 18.00
N MET A 157 -13.54 15.56 18.63
CA MET A 157 -13.15 16.78 17.93
C MET A 157 -11.97 16.51 17.00
N SER A 158 -11.88 17.28 15.92
CA SER A 158 -10.69 17.28 15.07
C SER A 158 -9.49 17.95 15.76
N GLU A 159 -8.29 17.72 15.23
CA GLU A 159 -7.04 18.31 15.76
C GLU A 159 -7.10 19.85 15.81
N ARG A 160 -7.69 20.46 14.77
CA ARG A 160 -7.86 21.91 14.67
C ARG A 160 -8.90 22.42 15.66
N GLU A 161 -10.07 21.79 15.73
CA GLU A 161 -11.11 22.18 16.69
C GLU A 161 -10.62 22.02 18.13
N MET A 162 -9.88 20.95 18.43
CA MET A 162 -9.29 20.76 19.75
C MET A 162 -8.27 21.85 20.06
N PHE A 163 -7.43 22.22 19.09
CA PHE A 163 -6.50 23.33 19.24
C PHE A 163 -7.23 24.65 19.54
N GLU A 164 -8.20 25.03 18.70
CA GLU A 164 -8.95 26.27 18.82
C GLU A 164 -9.76 26.33 20.13
N PHE A 165 -10.41 25.23 20.51
CA PHE A 165 -11.21 25.13 21.74
C PHE A 165 -10.38 25.36 22.99
N TRP A 166 -9.20 24.74 23.08
CA TRP A 166 -8.34 24.87 24.27
C TRP A 166 -7.46 26.12 24.25
N SER A 167 -7.22 26.74 23.09
CA SER A 167 -6.29 27.88 22.93
C SER A 167 -6.55 29.06 23.89
N LYS A 168 -7.82 29.31 24.24
CA LYS A 168 -8.23 30.42 25.12
C LYS A 168 -8.35 30.05 26.59
N THR A 169 -8.01 28.81 26.95
CA THR A 169 -8.22 28.28 28.31
C THR A 169 -6.93 28.26 29.11
N TYR A 170 -7.01 28.66 30.38
CA TYR A 170 -5.87 28.68 31.31
C TYR A 170 -5.14 27.33 31.45
N LYS A 171 -5.81 26.21 31.18
CA LYS A 171 -5.26 24.85 31.26
C LYS A 171 -4.08 24.61 30.31
N VAL A 172 -3.98 25.34 29.20
CA VAL A 172 -2.88 25.15 28.24
C VAL A 172 -1.87 26.30 28.23
N HIS A 173 -2.07 27.38 29.00
CA HIS A 173 -1.18 28.55 29.00
C HIS A 173 0.25 28.26 29.51
N HIS A 174 0.43 27.17 30.25
CA HIS A 174 1.74 26.76 30.78
C HIS A 174 2.53 25.89 29.79
N VAL A 175 1.97 25.58 28.63
CA VAL A 175 2.58 24.78 27.57
C VAL A 175 2.45 25.56 26.26
N ASP A 176 3.44 25.53 25.38
CA ASP A 176 3.30 26.10 24.04
C ASP A 176 2.28 25.29 23.24
N TRP A 177 0.99 25.60 23.36
CA TRP A 177 -0.09 24.83 22.74
C TRP A 177 -0.06 25.04 21.23
N THR A 178 0.07 23.95 20.49
CA THR A 178 0.12 23.94 19.02
C THR A 178 -0.85 22.88 18.49
N GLN A 179 -1.20 22.97 17.21
CA GLN A 179 -2.05 21.96 16.56
C GLN A 179 -1.44 20.56 16.62
N GLU A 180 -0.12 20.44 16.49
CA GLU A 180 0.59 19.16 16.62
C GLU A 180 0.44 18.53 18.01
N LYS A 181 0.49 19.35 19.07
CA LYS A 181 0.26 18.86 20.44
C LYS A 181 -1.19 18.42 20.64
N ALA A 182 -2.15 19.11 20.03
CA ALA A 182 -3.55 18.68 20.05
C ALA A 182 -3.73 17.30 19.36
N ALA A 183 -3.11 17.12 18.19
CA ALA A 183 -3.10 15.84 17.49
C ALA A 183 -2.49 14.72 18.34
N LEU A 184 -1.37 14.98 19.00
CA LEU A 184 -0.70 14.00 19.89
C LEU A 184 -1.58 13.58 21.08
N VAL A 185 -2.32 14.53 21.67
CA VAL A 185 -3.25 14.21 22.77
C VAL A 185 -4.41 13.33 22.27
N LEU A 186 -4.98 13.63 21.10
CA LEU A 186 -6.04 12.82 20.49
C LEU A 186 -5.54 11.41 20.18
N ASP A 187 -4.37 11.28 19.57
CA ASP A 187 -3.75 9.99 19.25
C ASP A 187 -3.50 9.16 20.52
N ALA A 188 -2.90 9.77 21.55
CA ALA A 188 -2.65 9.10 22.83
C ALA A 188 -3.96 8.65 23.52
N TRP A 189 -5.00 9.48 23.48
CA TRP A 189 -6.31 9.13 24.03
C TRP A 189 -6.96 7.97 23.28
N GLN A 190 -6.96 8.02 21.94
CA GLN A 190 -7.53 6.96 21.09
C GLN A 190 -6.84 5.61 21.33
N ARG A 191 -5.51 5.61 21.40
CA ARG A 191 -4.73 4.39 21.68
C ARG A 191 -5.06 3.82 23.06
N ARG A 192 -5.06 4.68 24.09
CA ARG A 192 -5.39 4.26 25.46
C ARG A 192 -6.81 3.74 25.58
N PHE A 193 -7.77 4.40 24.96
CA PHE A 193 -9.16 3.95 24.96
C PHE A 193 -9.28 2.55 24.33
N SER A 194 -8.72 2.35 23.14
CA SER A 194 -8.75 1.05 22.45
C SER A 194 -8.09 -0.06 23.27
N ASP A 195 -7.00 0.24 23.98
CA ASP A 195 -6.34 -0.72 24.86
C ASP A 195 -7.16 -1.05 26.11
N GLU A 196 -7.78 -0.06 26.74
CA GLU A 196 -8.64 -0.29 27.91
C GLU A 196 -9.90 -1.08 27.55
N VAL A 197 -10.51 -0.83 26.38
CA VAL A 197 -11.61 -1.67 25.88
C VAL A 197 -11.14 -3.13 25.72
N ARG A 198 -9.98 -3.34 25.09
CA ARG A 198 -9.44 -4.70 24.90
C ARG A 198 -9.13 -5.39 26.23
N LYS A 199 -8.63 -4.66 27.22
CA LYS A 199 -8.35 -5.18 28.57
C LYS A 199 -9.63 -5.51 29.33
N ALA A 200 -10.63 -4.64 29.31
CA ALA A 200 -11.93 -4.86 29.94
C ALA A 200 -12.54 -6.16 29.41
N MET A 201 -12.53 -6.34 28.09
CA MET A 201 -13.01 -7.57 27.45
C MET A 201 -12.22 -8.82 27.87
N LYS A 202 -10.89 -8.73 27.98
CA LYS A 202 -10.04 -9.85 28.39
C LYS A 202 -10.17 -10.19 29.88
N LYS A 203 -10.51 -9.21 30.72
CA LYS A 203 -10.70 -9.37 32.15
C LYS A 203 -12.03 -10.09 32.45
N ASP A 204 -13.11 -9.70 31.79
CA ASP A 204 -14.41 -10.39 31.90
C ASP A 204 -14.32 -11.88 31.52
N ILE A 205 -13.47 -12.22 30.54
CA ILE A 205 -13.23 -13.61 30.14
C ILE A 205 -12.51 -14.43 31.23
N ARG A 206 -11.69 -13.81 32.09
CA ARG A 206 -10.93 -14.51 33.13
C ARG A 206 -11.70 -14.72 34.43
N ASP A 207 -12.50 -13.74 34.85
CA ASP A 207 -13.18 -13.79 36.13
C ASP A 207 -14.44 -14.69 36.13
N LEU A 208 -15.01 -15.01 34.95
CA LEU A 208 -16.21 -15.85 34.85
C LEU A 208 -15.97 -17.31 34.41
N GLY A 209 -14.76 -17.70 33.98
CA GLY A 209 -14.49 -19.06 33.46
C GLY A 209 -15.34 -19.47 32.23
N VAL A 210 -16.13 -18.53 31.71
CA VAL A 210 -17.04 -18.69 30.57
C VAL A 210 -16.49 -17.80 29.46
N THR A 211 -16.24 -18.40 28.30
CA THR A 211 -15.92 -17.67 27.07
C THR A 211 -17.07 -16.69 26.80
N SER A 212 -16.82 -15.40 26.97
CA SER A 212 -17.84 -14.39 26.70
C SER A 212 -18.35 -14.58 25.25
N PRO A 213 -19.68 -14.71 25.03
CA PRO A 213 -20.23 -14.97 23.70
C PRO A 213 -20.15 -13.73 22.78
N TYR A 214 -19.69 -12.59 23.28
CA TYR A 214 -19.57 -11.34 22.56
C TYR A 214 -18.10 -10.91 22.43
N ASN A 215 -17.68 -10.62 21.19
CA ASN A 215 -16.35 -10.05 20.90
C ASN A 215 -16.52 -8.57 20.57
N VAL A 216 -15.91 -7.68 21.34
CA VAL A 216 -15.94 -6.24 21.08
C VAL A 216 -14.65 -5.83 20.39
N PHE A 217 -14.77 -5.19 19.23
CA PHE A 217 -13.65 -4.60 18.51
C PHE A 217 -13.71 -3.08 18.63
N ALA A 218 -12.57 -2.48 18.97
CA ALA A 218 -12.39 -1.03 18.95
C ALA A 218 -11.54 -0.66 17.73
N PHE A 219 -12.02 0.32 16.96
CA PHE A 219 -11.33 0.87 15.81
C PHE A 219 -11.26 2.39 15.93
N SER A 220 -10.08 2.96 15.71
CA SER A 220 -9.84 4.41 15.72
C SER A 220 -9.02 4.86 14.52
N THR A 221 -9.04 6.16 14.23
CA THR A 221 -8.20 6.77 13.19
C THR A 221 -6.71 6.52 13.44
N ALA A 222 -6.25 6.57 14.70
CA ALA A 222 -4.88 6.19 15.06
C ALA A 222 -4.53 4.75 14.65
N THR A 223 -5.42 3.78 14.94
CA THR A 223 -5.17 2.37 14.55
C THR A 223 -5.19 2.16 13.04
N LEU A 224 -6.02 2.92 12.31
CA LEU A 224 -6.04 2.91 10.85
C LEU A 224 -4.68 3.38 10.31
N ASN A 225 -4.18 4.52 10.81
CA ASN A 225 -2.87 5.07 10.45
C ASN A 225 -1.72 4.12 10.79
N ASP A 226 -1.78 3.41 11.93
CA ASP A 226 -0.78 2.40 12.27
C ASP A 226 -0.78 1.22 11.29
N ILE A 227 -1.96 0.71 10.92
CA ILE A 227 -2.09 -0.39 9.97
C ILE A 227 -1.48 0.01 8.62
N LEU A 228 -1.80 1.21 8.14
CA LEU A 228 -1.22 1.75 6.91
C LEU A 228 0.29 1.95 7.01
N GLY A 229 0.76 2.45 8.16
CA GLY A 229 2.19 2.59 8.45
C GLY A 229 2.91 1.25 8.35
N GLN A 230 2.35 0.20 8.97
CA GLN A 230 2.91 -1.17 8.89
C GLN A 230 2.90 -1.73 7.46
N PHE A 231 1.89 -1.41 6.65
CA PHE A 231 1.89 -1.76 5.23
C PHE A 231 2.88 -0.92 4.41
N SER A 232 3.23 0.27 4.86
CA SER A 232 4.21 1.16 4.23
C SER A 232 5.65 0.85 4.61
N GLU A 233 5.89 0.21 5.75
CA GLU A 233 7.23 -0.17 6.15
C GLU A 233 7.78 -1.23 5.19
N LEU A 234 8.92 -0.89 4.57
CA LEU A 234 9.59 -1.78 3.64
C LEU A 234 10.18 -2.95 4.41
N ASN A 235 9.70 -4.17 4.14
CA ASN A 235 10.34 -5.36 4.65
C ASN A 235 11.58 -5.68 3.81
N VAL A 236 12.70 -5.02 4.16
CA VAL A 236 14.00 -5.15 3.47
C VAL A 236 14.45 -6.60 3.38
N ILE A 237 14.12 -7.43 4.38
CA ILE A 237 14.47 -8.86 4.40
C ILE A 237 13.78 -9.61 3.26
N LYS A 238 12.47 -9.39 3.04
CA LYS A 238 11.73 -10.03 1.93
C LYS A 238 12.28 -9.59 0.57
N ILE A 239 12.61 -8.31 0.44
CA ILE A 239 13.24 -7.75 -0.77
C ILE A 239 14.60 -8.42 -1.03
N ALA A 240 15.46 -8.47 -0.01
CA ALA A 240 16.78 -9.12 -0.12
C ALA A 240 16.67 -10.60 -0.51
N ILE A 241 15.74 -11.35 0.08
CA ILE A 241 15.49 -12.76 -0.28
C ILE A 241 15.15 -12.90 -1.76
N GLY A 242 14.27 -12.04 -2.30
CA GLY A 242 13.91 -12.09 -3.72
C GLY A 242 15.09 -11.79 -4.65
N TYR A 243 15.92 -10.78 -4.33
CA TYR A 243 17.12 -10.47 -5.10
C TYR A 243 18.15 -11.61 -5.07
N VAL A 244 18.37 -12.21 -3.89
CA VAL A 244 19.30 -13.35 -3.74
C VAL A 244 18.79 -14.55 -4.54
N LEU A 245 17.50 -14.86 -4.47
CA LEU A 245 16.91 -15.97 -5.21
C LEU A 245 17.07 -15.75 -6.73
N MET A 246 16.86 -14.53 -7.22
CA MET A 246 17.05 -14.18 -8.63
C MET A 246 18.52 -14.28 -9.07
N LEU A 247 19.47 -13.88 -8.22
CA LEU A 247 20.89 -14.06 -8.50
C LEU A 247 21.29 -15.54 -8.58
N VAL A 248 20.80 -16.36 -7.64
CA VAL A 248 21.03 -17.81 -7.65
C VAL A 248 20.40 -18.43 -8.89
N TYR A 249 19.17 -18.04 -9.23
CA TYR A 249 18.49 -18.51 -10.43
C TYR A 249 19.27 -18.18 -11.71
N ALA A 250 19.75 -16.94 -11.86
CA ALA A 250 20.57 -16.53 -13.00
C ALA A 250 21.93 -17.24 -13.06
N GLY A 251 22.57 -17.42 -11.91
CA GLY A 251 23.82 -18.17 -11.81
C GLY A 251 23.67 -19.62 -12.23
N VAL A 252 22.62 -20.31 -11.78
CA VAL A 252 22.37 -21.73 -12.06
C VAL A 252 21.86 -21.96 -13.48
N SER A 253 20.93 -21.14 -13.97
CA SER A 253 20.33 -21.30 -15.31
C SER A 253 21.33 -21.11 -16.45
N LEU A 254 22.31 -20.21 -16.29
CA LEU A 254 23.37 -19.97 -17.28
C LEU A 254 24.63 -20.80 -17.02
N LEU A 255 24.61 -21.69 -16.01
CA LEU A 255 25.72 -22.59 -15.72
C LEU A 255 25.68 -23.79 -16.66
N ARG A 256 26.66 -23.88 -17.57
CA ARG A 256 26.85 -25.09 -18.39
C ARG A 256 27.69 -26.09 -17.62
N TRP A 257 27.07 -27.15 -17.08
CA TRP A 257 27.75 -28.19 -16.29
C TRP A 257 28.76 -29.04 -17.08
N GLN A 258 28.67 -29.09 -18.40
CA GLN A 258 29.60 -29.88 -19.23
C GLN A 258 30.86 -29.10 -19.63
N ASP A 259 30.81 -27.77 -19.70
CA ASP A 259 31.95 -26.92 -20.11
C ASP A 259 32.10 -25.69 -19.18
N PRO A 260 32.74 -25.84 -18.00
CA PRO A 260 32.88 -24.73 -17.04
C PRO A 260 33.68 -23.54 -17.58
N VAL A 261 34.56 -23.76 -18.56
CA VAL A 261 35.38 -22.69 -19.18
C VAL A 261 34.57 -21.77 -20.10
N ARG A 262 33.45 -22.26 -20.66
CA ARG A 262 32.52 -21.48 -21.51
C ARG A 262 31.27 -21.02 -20.75
N SER A 263 31.29 -21.14 -19.41
CA SER A 263 30.13 -20.80 -18.58
C SER A 263 29.82 -19.30 -18.62
N GLN A 264 28.59 -18.96 -19.01
CA GLN A 264 28.10 -17.58 -19.08
C GLN A 264 27.46 -17.10 -17.76
N ALA A 265 27.67 -17.85 -16.67
CA ALA A 265 27.15 -17.50 -15.35
C ALA A 265 27.59 -16.11 -14.87
N GLY A 266 28.83 -15.69 -15.18
CA GLY A 266 29.31 -14.35 -14.85
C GLY A 266 28.54 -13.23 -15.55
N VAL A 267 28.13 -13.46 -16.80
CA VAL A 267 27.31 -12.51 -17.58
C VAL A 267 25.92 -12.39 -16.96
N GLY A 268 25.31 -13.53 -16.57
CA GLY A 268 24.02 -13.57 -15.87
C GLY A 268 24.02 -12.81 -14.54
N ILE A 269 25.02 -13.07 -13.69
CA ILE A 269 25.16 -12.40 -12.39
C ILE A 269 25.36 -10.89 -12.58
N ALA A 270 26.25 -10.49 -13.49
CA ALA A 270 26.47 -9.08 -13.81
C ALA A 270 25.22 -8.41 -14.37
N GLY A 271 24.44 -9.13 -15.20
CA GLY A 271 23.17 -8.68 -15.74
C GLY A 271 22.14 -8.38 -14.67
N VAL A 272 21.93 -9.29 -13.71
CA VAL A 272 20.98 -9.07 -12.60
C VAL A 272 21.41 -7.90 -11.71
N VAL A 273 22.71 -7.75 -11.44
CA VAL A 273 23.24 -6.58 -10.70
C VAL A 273 23.01 -5.27 -11.49
N LEU A 274 23.19 -5.28 -12.81
CA LEU A 274 22.93 -4.10 -13.64
C LEU A 274 21.45 -3.74 -13.66
N VAL A 275 20.55 -4.73 -13.75
CA VAL A 275 19.10 -4.53 -13.69
C VAL A 275 18.69 -3.94 -12.35
N SER A 276 19.24 -4.43 -11.23
CA SER A 276 18.91 -3.91 -9.90
C SER A 276 19.35 -2.45 -9.71
N ILE A 277 20.55 -2.09 -10.18
CA ILE A 277 21.03 -0.70 -10.19
C ILE A 277 20.14 0.17 -11.08
N THR A 278 19.69 -0.35 -12.23
CA THR A 278 18.82 0.39 -13.15
C THR A 278 17.44 0.66 -12.56
N VAL A 279 16.85 -0.32 -11.86
CA VAL A 279 15.58 -0.14 -11.13
C VAL A 279 15.74 0.93 -10.05
N ALA A 280 16.82 0.90 -9.27
CA ALA A 280 17.11 1.93 -8.27
C ALA A 280 17.30 3.31 -8.91
N ALA A 281 18.01 3.40 -10.04
CA ALA A 281 18.21 4.65 -10.77
C ALA A 281 16.89 5.20 -11.34
N GLY A 282 16.02 4.35 -11.88
CA GLY A 282 14.70 4.74 -12.40
C GLY A 282 13.79 5.28 -11.30
N LEU A 283 13.77 4.62 -10.13
CA LEU A 283 13.08 5.15 -8.95
C LEU A 283 13.68 6.48 -8.48
N GLY A 284 15.02 6.61 -8.46
CA GLY A 284 15.68 7.87 -8.12
C GLY A 284 15.36 9.00 -9.10
N PHE A 285 15.24 8.70 -10.39
CA PHE A 285 14.81 9.66 -11.41
C PHE A 285 13.34 10.10 -11.20
N CYS A 286 12.44 9.17 -10.90
CA CYS A 286 11.05 9.52 -10.55
C CYS A 286 10.97 10.41 -9.30
N ALA A 287 11.87 10.19 -8.32
CA ALA A 287 11.97 11.04 -7.14
C ALA A 287 12.37 12.48 -7.50
N LEU A 288 13.29 12.67 -8.45
CA LEU A 288 13.69 14.01 -8.94
C LEU A 288 12.56 14.76 -9.62
N LEU A 289 11.64 14.06 -10.28
CA LEU A 289 10.46 14.66 -10.89
C LEU A 289 9.39 15.05 -9.85
N GLY A 290 9.62 14.80 -8.56
CA GLY A 290 8.69 15.14 -7.49
C GLY A 290 7.46 14.24 -7.43
N ILE A 291 7.51 13.06 -8.06
CA ILE A 291 6.41 12.09 -8.00
C ILE A 291 6.45 11.42 -6.63
N ALA A 292 5.42 11.65 -5.82
CA ALA A 292 5.29 11.06 -4.50
C ALA A 292 5.20 9.52 -4.60
N PHE A 293 6.02 8.82 -3.81
CA PHE A 293 5.95 7.36 -3.76
C PHE A 293 4.82 6.89 -2.84
N ASN A 294 4.06 5.92 -3.33
CA ASN A 294 3.09 5.18 -2.54
C ASN A 294 3.78 3.93 -1.94
N ALA A 295 3.52 3.67 -0.66
CA ALA A 295 3.85 2.45 0.06
C ALA A 295 3.77 1.17 -0.79
N SER A 296 2.65 0.98 -1.50
CA SER A 296 2.41 -0.20 -2.33
C SER A 296 3.33 -0.28 -3.56
N THR A 297 3.60 0.86 -4.19
CA THR A 297 4.45 0.92 -5.39
C THR A 297 5.90 0.59 -5.07
N THR A 298 6.44 1.10 -3.96
CA THR A 298 7.83 0.84 -3.55
C THR A 298 8.07 -0.63 -3.20
N GLN A 299 7.03 -1.38 -2.83
CA GLN A 299 7.13 -2.81 -2.56
C GLN A 299 7.03 -3.66 -3.84
N ILE A 300 6.09 -3.36 -4.74
CA ILE A 300 5.78 -4.23 -5.89
C ILE A 300 6.65 -3.92 -7.11
N VAL A 301 6.89 -2.64 -7.38
CA VAL A 301 7.58 -2.18 -8.60
C VAL A 301 8.99 -2.78 -8.74
N PRO A 302 9.82 -2.87 -7.68
CA PRO A 302 11.15 -3.45 -7.82
C PRO A 302 11.15 -4.91 -8.26
N PHE A 303 10.22 -5.74 -7.75
CA PHE A 303 10.13 -7.15 -8.13
C PHE A 303 9.61 -7.32 -9.55
N LEU A 304 8.60 -6.54 -9.93
CA LEU A 304 8.04 -6.59 -11.28
C LEU A 304 9.08 -6.15 -12.31
N ALA A 305 9.77 -5.03 -12.05
CA ALA A 305 10.80 -4.50 -12.94
C ALA A 305 12.02 -5.44 -13.04
N LEU A 306 12.40 -6.09 -11.94
CA LEU A 306 13.44 -7.12 -11.95
C LEU A 306 13.04 -8.29 -12.84
N GLY A 307 11.83 -8.85 -12.65
CA GLY A 307 11.37 -9.99 -13.44
C GLY A 307 11.33 -9.72 -14.94
N LEU A 308 10.83 -8.54 -15.34
CA LEU A 308 10.80 -8.11 -16.74
C LEU A 308 12.22 -7.87 -17.29
N GLY A 309 13.08 -7.15 -16.55
CA GLY A 309 14.43 -6.82 -17.02
C GLY A 309 15.36 -8.02 -17.13
N VAL A 310 15.18 -9.04 -16.27
CA VAL A 310 15.97 -10.26 -16.30
C VAL A 310 15.57 -11.18 -17.47
N ASP A 311 14.29 -11.19 -17.88
CA ASP A 311 13.82 -11.95 -19.04
C ASP A 311 14.52 -11.51 -20.35
N ASP A 312 14.57 -10.19 -20.59
CA ASP A 312 15.28 -9.62 -21.75
C ASP A 312 16.78 -9.99 -21.75
N MET A 313 17.40 -9.98 -20.57
CA MET A 313 18.82 -10.35 -20.41
C MET A 313 19.06 -11.83 -20.76
N PHE A 314 18.20 -12.74 -20.29
CA PHE A 314 18.29 -14.16 -20.63
C PHE A 314 18.07 -14.41 -22.12
N LEU A 315 17.10 -13.73 -22.73
CA LEU A 315 16.82 -13.86 -24.16
C LEU A 315 18.05 -13.50 -25.00
N ILE A 316 18.69 -12.37 -24.71
CA ILE A 316 19.90 -11.92 -25.41
C ILE A 316 21.04 -12.92 -25.19
N THR A 317 21.26 -13.36 -23.96
CA THR A 317 22.34 -14.28 -23.61
C THR A 317 22.16 -15.65 -24.28
N ALA A 318 20.94 -16.19 -24.30
CA ALA A 318 20.62 -17.43 -24.99
C ALA A 318 20.87 -17.32 -26.51
N SER A 319 20.45 -16.22 -27.13
CA SER A 319 20.69 -15.98 -28.56
C SER A 319 22.18 -15.87 -28.90
N TYR A 320 22.97 -15.24 -28.04
CA TYR A 320 24.42 -15.15 -28.19
C TYR A 320 25.09 -16.52 -28.03
N ALA A 321 24.65 -17.30 -27.05
CA ALA A 321 25.16 -18.64 -26.80
C ALA A 321 24.83 -19.64 -27.93
N GLU A 322 23.72 -19.43 -28.66
CA GLU A 322 23.36 -20.20 -29.84
C GLU A 322 24.22 -19.82 -31.06
N GLN A 323 24.53 -18.53 -31.24
CA GLN A 323 25.42 -18.05 -32.31
C GLN A 323 26.83 -18.64 -32.16
N ASP A 324 27.40 -18.61 -30.96
CA ASP A 324 28.72 -19.21 -30.66
C ASP A 324 28.75 -20.72 -30.98
N LEU A 325 27.63 -21.43 -30.81
CA LEU A 325 27.53 -22.85 -31.14
C LEU A 325 27.48 -23.09 -32.65
N THR A 326 26.78 -22.24 -33.39
CA THR A 326 26.68 -22.36 -34.86
C THR A 326 28.01 -22.08 -35.56
N GLU A 327 28.81 -21.14 -35.09
CA GLU A 327 30.14 -20.87 -35.66
C GLU A 327 31.09 -22.06 -35.44
N VAL A 328 31.09 -22.66 -34.25
CA VAL A 328 31.94 -23.83 -33.94
C VAL A 328 31.55 -25.05 -34.80
N LYS A 329 30.27 -25.21 -35.15
CA LYS A 329 29.82 -26.33 -35.98
C LYS A 329 30.09 -26.12 -37.48
N SER A 330 30.41 -24.90 -37.88
CA SER A 330 30.74 -24.52 -39.27
C SER A 330 32.24 -24.58 -39.60
N HIS A 331 33.08 -24.75 -38.57
CA HIS A 331 34.51 -25.00 -38.66
C HIS A 331 34.83 -26.48 -38.42
#